data_AF-A0A832VCT6-F1
#
_entry.id   AF-A0A832VCT6-F1
#
_cell.length_a   1.000
_cell.length_b   1.000
_cell.length_c   1.000
_cell.angle_alpha   90.00
_cell.angle_beta   90.00
_cell.angle_gamma   90.00
#
_symmetry.space_group_name_H-M   'P 1'
#
loop_
_entity.id
_entity.type
_entity.pdbx_description
1 polymer ?
#
loop_
_entity_poly.entity_id
_entity_poly.type
_entity_poly.pdbx_seq_one_letter_code
_entity_poly.pdbx_strand_id
1 'polypeptide(L)'
;MFIVGIAPNAGMGELLYQGKVKQVWSTEDPDVLEFRYTDQISVYDQIIPSLIPRKGESLNRTTCHWFDLVNKERVCETHLIE
;
A
#
# COMPACT_ATOMS: atom_id res chain seq x y z
N MET A 1 3.91 -1.89 4.30
CA MET A 1 3.53 -3.28 4.04
C MET A 1 2.17 -3.41 4.66
N PHE A 2 1.14 -3.35 3.83
CA PHE A 2 -0.25 -3.43 4.27
C PHE A 2 -0.67 -4.87 4.11
N ILE A 3 -0.95 -5.53 5.22
CA ILE A 3 -1.48 -6.88 5.24
C ILE A 3 -2.82 -6.76 5.93
N VAL A 4 -3.87 -7.11 5.19
CA VAL A 4 -5.14 -7.47 5.81
C VAL A 4 -5.01 -8.91 6.32
N GLY A 5 -5.07 -9.11 7.63
CA GLY A 5 -5.18 -10.40 8.31
C GLY A 5 -3.85 -11.07 8.65
N ILE A 6 -3.68 -11.43 9.93
CA ILE A 6 -2.60 -12.30 10.39
C ILE A 6 -2.82 -13.74 9.89
N ALA A 7 -1.90 -14.28 9.10
CA ALA A 7 -1.65 -15.73 9.05
C ALA A 7 -0.17 -16.04 8.70
N PRO A 8 0.43 -17.07 9.34
CA PRO A 8 1.82 -17.45 9.10
C PRO A 8 1.92 -18.34 7.85
N ASN A 9 2.65 -17.88 6.83
CA ASN A 9 3.14 -18.65 5.68
C ASN A 9 2.13 -19.55 4.94
N ALA A 10 1.51 -19.04 3.85
CA ALA A 10 1.17 -19.83 2.66
C ALA A 10 0.86 -18.90 1.47
N GLY A 11 1.55 -19.07 0.34
CA GLY A 11 1.30 -18.35 -0.93
C GLY A 11 1.67 -16.86 -0.92
N MET A 12 2.85 -16.48 -1.46
CA MET A 12 3.04 -15.07 -1.81
C MET A 12 2.02 -14.72 -2.89
N GLY A 13 1.15 -13.73 -2.63
CA GLY A 13 0.23 -13.19 -3.63
C GLY A 13 0.95 -12.88 -4.94
N GLU A 14 0.21 -12.87 -6.04
CA GLU A 14 0.74 -12.55 -7.35
C GLU A 14 0.81 -11.03 -7.53
N LEU A 15 1.87 -10.54 -8.18
CA LEU A 15 1.97 -9.14 -8.54
C LEU A 15 0.97 -8.85 -9.67
N LEU A 16 -0.13 -8.18 -9.34
CA LEU A 16 -1.18 -7.83 -10.30
C LEU A 16 -0.83 -6.57 -11.09
N TYR A 17 -0.21 -5.59 -10.43
CA TYR A 17 0.15 -4.32 -11.06
C TYR A 17 1.36 -3.67 -10.39
N GLN A 18 2.25 -3.11 -11.22
CA GLN A 18 3.41 -2.34 -10.76
C GLN A 18 3.34 -0.91 -11.30
N GLY A 19 3.07 0.04 -10.40
CA GLY A 19 3.21 1.46 -10.68
C GLY A 19 4.62 1.96 -10.38
N LYS A 20 4.85 3.27 -10.60
CA LYS A 20 6.14 3.93 -10.33
C LYS A 20 6.52 3.95 -8.85
N VAL A 21 5.55 3.97 -7.93
CA VAL A 21 5.81 4.18 -6.49
C VAL A 21 5.04 3.23 -5.57
N LYS A 22 4.19 2.37 -6.14
CA LYS A 22 3.40 1.36 -5.42
C LYS A 22 3.25 0.11 -6.28
N GLN A 23 3.07 -1.02 -5.64
CA GLN A 23 2.69 -2.29 -6.25
C GLN A 23 1.36 -2.75 -5.67
N VAL A 24 0.60 -3.49 -6.48
CA VAL A 24 -0.66 -4.12 -6.09
C VAL A 24 -0.49 -5.63 -6.22
N TRP A 25 -0.77 -6.32 -5.14
CA TRP A 25 -0.60 -7.77 -5.00
C TRP A 25 -1.97 -8.40 -4.71
N SER A 26 -2.22 -9.58 -5.27
CA SER A 26 -3.39 -10.37 -4.88
C SER A 26 -3.24 -10.89 -3.46
N THR A 27 -4.35 -11.30 -2.87
CA THR A 27 -4.38 -12.03 -1.59
C THR A 27 -5.14 -13.35 -1.76
N GLU A 28 -5.29 -14.13 -0.70
CA GLU A 28 -6.14 -15.32 -0.72
C GLU A 28 -7.63 -14.98 -0.89
N ASP A 29 -8.04 -13.77 -0.46
CA ASP A 29 -9.38 -13.24 -0.67
C ASP A 29 -9.41 -12.48 -2.01
N PRO A 30 -10.25 -12.90 -2.99
CA PRO A 30 -10.34 -12.26 -4.30
C PRO A 30 -10.84 -10.81 -4.25
N ASP A 31 -11.51 -10.41 -3.17
CA ASP A 31 -12.03 -9.05 -2.98
C ASP A 31 -11.02 -8.13 -2.25
N VAL A 32 -9.86 -8.67 -1.84
CA VAL A 32 -8.83 -7.94 -1.08
C VAL A 32 -7.53 -7.82 -1.87
N LEU A 33 -6.99 -6.60 -1.90
CA LEU A 33 -5.74 -6.25 -2.57
C LEU A 33 -4.71 -5.72 -1.57
N GLU A 34 -3.48 -6.22 -1.65
CA GLU A 34 -2.36 -5.69 -0.88
C GLU A 34 -1.64 -4.59 -1.66
N PHE A 35 -1.57 -3.39 -1.07
CA PHE A 35 -0.77 -2.28 -1.59
C PHE A 35 0.60 -2.22 -0.92
N ARG A 36 1.67 -2.35 -1.71
CA ARG A 36 3.06 -2.19 -1.22
C ARG A 36 3.65 -0.88 -1.70
N TYR A 37 3.97 0.00 -0.75
CA TYR A 37 4.59 1.30 -1.03
C TYR A 37 6.11 1.13 -1.15
N THR A 38 6.68 1.61 -2.25
CA THR A 38 8.12 1.47 -2.52
C THR A 38 8.88 2.72 -2.10
N ASP A 39 10.21 2.58 -1.96
CA ASP A 39 11.14 3.69 -1.71
C ASP A 39 11.51 4.47 -2.99
N GLN A 40 10.97 4.05 -4.14
CA GLN A 40 11.19 4.69 -5.44
C GLN A 40 10.45 6.02 -5.52
N ILE A 41 11.03 7.02 -6.16
CA ILE A 41 10.40 8.31 -6.39
C ILE A 41 10.25 8.56 -7.89
N SER A 42 9.19 9.28 -8.25
CA SER A 42 8.94 9.74 -9.61
C SER A 42 8.65 11.24 -9.55
N VAL A 43 9.35 12.02 -10.39
CA VAL A 43 9.19 13.48 -10.49
C VAL A 43 9.11 13.83 -11.97
N TYR A 44 8.14 14.67 -12.37
CA TYR A 44 7.86 14.97 -13.79
C TYR A 44 7.73 13.71 -14.66
N ASP A 45 7.00 12.71 -14.16
CA ASP A 45 6.82 11.39 -14.77
C ASP A 45 8.08 10.54 -14.99
N GLN A 46 9.25 10.99 -14.53
CA GLN A 46 10.49 10.22 -14.60
C GLN A 46 10.80 9.56 -13.27
N ILE A 47 11.16 8.28 -13.32
CA ILE A 47 11.68 7.56 -12.15
C ILE A 47 13.10 8.07 -11.86
N ILE A 48 13.36 8.45 -10.62
CA ILE A 48 14.70 8.82 -10.19
C ILE A 48 15.45 7.54 -9.80
N PRO A 49 16.71 7.36 -10.24
CA PRO A 49 17.47 6.13 -10.02
C PRO A 49 17.90 5.91 -8.56
N SER A 50 17.74 6.92 -7.70
CA SER A 50 17.99 6.81 -6.27
C SER A 50 16.70 6.48 -5.49
N LEU A 51 16.87 5.65 -4.47
CA LEU A 51 15.82 5.36 -3.50
C LEU A 51 15.91 6.33 -2.32
N ILE A 52 14.77 6.66 -1.72
CA ILE A 52 14.73 7.34 -0.42
C ILE A 52 14.44 6.27 0.65
N PRO A 53 15.40 5.95 1.53
CA PRO A 53 15.21 4.91 2.53
C PRO A 53 13.97 5.13 3.39
N ARG A 54 13.15 4.10 3.55
CA ARG A 54 11.94 4.09 4.41
C ARG A 54 10.86 5.09 4.00
N LYS A 55 10.92 5.62 2.77
CA LYS A 55 9.87 6.48 2.23
C LYS A 55 8.56 5.72 2.10
N GLY A 56 8.60 4.49 1.59
CA GLY A 56 7.43 3.62 1.47
C GLY A 56 6.76 3.38 2.81
N GLU A 57 7.54 3.05 3.85
CA GLU A 57 7.07 2.87 5.22
C GLU A 57 6.40 4.14 5.77
N SER A 58 7.02 5.29 5.56
CA SER A 58 6.48 6.57 6.07
C SER A 58 5.20 6.97 5.37
N LEU A 59 5.12 6.80 4.04
CA LEU A 59 3.90 7.04 3.28
C LEU A 59 2.77 6.09 3.68
N ASN A 60 3.09 4.82 3.93
CA ASN A 60 2.17 3.80 4.42
C ASN A 60 1.54 4.25 5.76
N ARG A 61 2.36 4.60 6.77
CA ARG A 61 1.85 5.08 8.07
C ARG A 61 0.98 6.32 7.93
N THR A 62 1.39 7.29 7.11
CA THR A 62 0.62 8.52 6.88
C THR A 62 -0.73 8.20 6.25
N THR A 63 -0.77 7.33 5.24
CA THR A 63 -2.02 6.88 4.61
C THR A 63 -2.97 6.27 5.63
N CYS A 64 -2.51 5.31 6.44
CA CYS A 64 -3.36 4.70 7.47
C CYS A 64 -3.91 5.71 8.47
N HIS A 65 -3.05 6.62 8.94
CA HIS A 65 -3.47 7.64 9.88
C HIS A 65 -4.62 8.50 9.33
N TRP A 66 -4.51 8.96 8.08
CA TRP A 66 -5.55 9.79 7.47
C TRP A 66 -6.84 9.01 7.17
N PHE A 67 -6.74 7.78 6.67
CA PHE A 67 -7.93 6.95 6.43
C PHE A 67 -8.66 6.59 7.73
N ASP A 68 -7.93 6.25 8.78
CA ASP A 68 -8.49 6.02 10.12
C ASP A 68 -9.22 7.27 10.63
N LEU A 69 -8.64 8.46 10.45
CA LEU A 69 -9.30 9.71 10.82
C LEU A 69 -10.58 9.96 9.99
N VAL A 70 -10.52 9.76 8.67
CA VAL A 70 -11.69 9.88 7.77
C VAL A 70 -12.83 8.95 8.18
N ASN A 71 -12.51 7.70 8.51
CA ASN A 71 -13.48 6.71 8.99
C ASN A 71 -14.07 7.13 10.35
N LYS A 72 -13.24 7.59 11.29
CA LYS A 72 -13.67 8.04 12.63
C LYS A 72 -14.61 9.24 12.56
N GLU A 73 -14.30 10.21 11.70
CA GLU A 73 -15.12 11.41 11.48
C GLU A 73 -16.32 11.16 10.54
N ARG A 74 -16.48 9.92 10.03
CA ARG A 74 -17.57 9.51 9.12
C ARG A 74 -17.72 10.42 7.90
N VAL A 75 -16.59 10.88 7.36
CA VAL A 75 -16.59 11.77 6.20
C VAL A 75 -17.07 11.04 4.95
N CYS A 76 -16.58 9.81 4.73
CA CYS A 76 -17.03 8.92 3.66
C CYS A 76 -16.56 7.47 3.92
N GLU A 77 -17.10 6.53 3.16
CA GLU A 77 -16.58 5.15 3.11
C GLU A 77 -15.19 5.11 2.46
N THR A 78 -14.35 4.19 2.94
CA THR A 78 -12.98 4.03 2.49
C THR A 78 -12.70 2.58 2.15
N HIS A 79 -11.66 2.36 1.33
CA HIS A 79 -11.21 1.02 0.94
C HIS A 79 -10.14 0.46 1.89
N LEU A 80 -9.83 1.17 2.99
CA LEU A 80 -8.85 0.70 3.97
C LEU A 80 -9.51 -0.37 4.84
N ILE A 81 -8.91 -1.56 4.87
CA ILE A 81 -9.34 -2.63 5.78
C ILE A 81 -8.45 -2.63 7.03
N GLU A 82 -7.11 -2.60 6.88
CA GLU A 82 -6.13 -2.40 7.96
C GLU A 82 -4.73 -1.98 7.45
#